data_AF-A0A3D5ZHB1-F1
#
_entry.id   AF-A0A3D5ZHB1-F1
#
_cell.length_a   1.000
_cell.length_b   1.000
_cell.length_c   1.000
_cell.angle_alpha   90.00
_cell.angle_beta   90.00
_cell.angle_gamma   90.00
#
_symmetry.space_group_name_H-M   'P 1'
#
loop_
_entity.id
_entity.type
_entity.pdbx_description
1 polymer ?
#
loop_
_entity_poly.entity_id
_entity_poly.type
_entity_poly.pdbx_seq_one_letter_code
_entity_poly.pdbx_strand_id
1 'polypeptide(L)' 'YAYAPFKLEYAIDRYAMEVKRQLDVLNRELASHEYVGGQEYSIADMAIWAWYGQLVLGRLYSAAKFLDVGS' A
#
# COMPACT_ATOMS: atom_id res chain seq x y z
N TYR A 1 2.33 7.48 13.71
CA TYR A 1 2.09 7.17 15.14
C TYR A 1 3.26 6.50 15.84
N ALA A 2 4.01 5.60 15.18
CA ALA A 2 5.18 4.98 15.79
C ALA A 2 6.42 5.91 15.89
N TYR A 3 6.54 6.89 14.99
CA TYR A 3 7.77 7.69 14.86
C TYR A 3 7.57 9.22 15.00
N ALA A 4 6.37 9.73 14.68
CA ALA A 4 6.07 11.15 14.87
C ALA A 4 5.57 11.39 16.31
N PRO A 5 6.11 12.38 17.05
CA PRO A 5 5.77 12.62 18.46
C PRO A 5 4.35 13.17 18.67
N PHE A 6 3.69 13.68 17.62
CA PHE A 6 2.31 14.17 17.67
C PHE A 6 1.61 13.97 16.33
N LYS A 7 0.27 14.12 16.32
CA LYS A 7 -0.58 14.02 15.13
C LYS A 7 -0.53 15.32 14.34
N LEU A 8 -0.28 15.22 13.04
CA LEU A 8 -0.39 16.34 12.10
C LEU A 8 -1.41 15.94 11.03
N GLU A 9 -2.64 16.44 11.16
CA GLU A 9 -3.78 16.05 10.30
C GLU A 9 -3.45 16.24 8.81
N TYR A 10 -3.00 17.43 8.40
CA TYR A 10 -2.64 17.69 7.00
C TYR A 10 -1.58 16.72 6.45
N ALA A 11 -0.56 16.39 7.24
CA ALA A 11 0.47 15.45 6.82
C ALA A 11 -0.08 14.02 6.73
N ILE A 12 -0.90 13.62 7.70
CA ILE A 12 -1.56 12.31 7.71
C ILE A 12 -2.43 12.16 6.46
N ASP A 13 -3.31 13.12 6.19
CA ASP A 13 -4.25 13.05 5.07
C ASP A 13 -3.50 13.05 3.74
N ARG A 14 -2.50 13.92 3.58
CA ARG A 14 -1.67 13.98 2.39
C ARG A 14 -1.04 12.63 2.06
N TYR A 15 -0.38 12.00 3.03
CA TYR A 15 0.32 10.74 2.80
C TYR A 15 -0.63 9.54 2.75
N ALA A 16 -1.74 9.57 3.49
CA ALA A 16 -2.78 8.55 3.40
C ALA A 16 -3.43 8.54 2.01
N MET A 17 -3.76 9.71 1.46
CA MET A 17 -4.30 9.83 0.10
C MET A 17 -3.32 9.31 -0.95
N GLU A 18 -2.02 9.61 -0.82
CA GLU A 18 -1.02 9.11 -1.77
C GLU A 18 -0.84 7.59 -1.69
N VAL A 19 -0.88 7.00 -0.49
CA VAL A 19 -0.85 5.54 -0.33
C VAL A 19 -2.09 4.89 -0.95
N LYS A 20 -3.27 5.49 -0.79
CA LYS A 20 -4.50 5.03 -1.49
C LYS A 20 -4.35 5.10 -3.01
N ARG A 21 -3.77 6.18 -3.54
CA ARG A 21 -3.50 6.32 -4.97
C ARG A 21 -2.52 5.25 -5.48
N GLN A 22 -1.47 4.95 -4.73
CA GLN A 22 -0.49 3.91 -5.08
C GLN A 22 -1.14 2.52 -5.09
N LEU A 23 -1.99 2.22 -4.11
CA LEU A 23 -2.78 0.99 -4.08
C LEU A 23 -3.73 0.88 -5.27
N ASP A 24 -4.40 1.97 -5.66
CA ASP A 24 -5.28 1.99 -6.84
C ASP A 24 -4.50 1.75 -8.14
N VAL A 25 -3.30 2.33 -8.29
CA VAL A 25 -2.43 2.04 -9.43
C VAL A 25 -2.07 0.56 -9.50
N LEU A 26 -1.62 -0.03 -8.38
CA LEU A 26 -1.30 -1.46 -8.34
C LEU A 26 -2.52 -2.34 -8.63
N ASN A 27 -3.69 -1.98 -8.09
CA ASN A 27 -4.92 -2.71 -8.32
C ASN A 27 -5.34 -2.70 -9.79
N ARG A 28 -5.19 -1.57 -10.49
CA ARG A 28 -5.47 -1.47 -11.93
C ARG A 28 -4.50 -2.28 -12.76
N GLU A 29 -3.20 -2.25 -12.45
CA GLU A 29 -2.20 -3.04 -13.17
C GLU A 29 -2.43 -4.54 -12.98
N LEU A 30 -2.70 -4.98 -11.75
CA LEU A 30 -2.97 -6.39 -11.43
C LEU A 30 -4.35 -6.87 -11.89
N ALA A 31 -5.24 -5.96 -12.31
CA ALA A 31 -6.50 -6.34 -12.94
C ALA A 31 -6.30 -6.87 -14.37
N SER A 32 -5.23 -6.44 -15.07
CA SER A 32 -4.91 -6.89 -16.43
C SER A 32 -3.69 -7.79 -16.52
N HIS A 33 -2.86 -7.86 -15.48
CA HIS A 33 -1.64 -8.65 -15.45
C HIS A 33 -1.60 -9.56 -14.22
N GLU A 34 -1.07 -10.77 -14.39
CA GLU A 34 -0.92 -11.73 -13.27
C GLU A 34 0.12 -11.26 -12.25
N TYR A 35 1.17 -10.58 -12.73
CA TYR A 35 2.23 -9.97 -11.94
C TYR A 35 2.42 -8.52 -12.34
N VAL A 36 3.02 -7.70 -11.48
CA VAL A 36 3.25 -6.28 -11.75
C VAL A 36 4.17 -6.07 -12.95
N GLY A 37 5.08 -7.01 -13.20
CA GLY A 37 5.96 -7.03 -14.37
C GLY A 37 5.34 -7.61 -15.65
N GLY A 38 4.08 -8.06 -15.62
CA GLY A 38 3.39 -8.70 -16.75
C GLY A 38 2.99 -10.15 -16.46
N GLN A 39 3.44 -11.08 -17.31
CA GLN A 39 3.04 -12.50 -17.24
C GLN A 39 3.95 -13.34 -16.35
N GLU A 40 5.16 -12.85 -16.04
CA GLU A 40 6.14 -13.59 -15.25
C GLU A 40 6.46 -12.86 -13.95
N TYR A 41 6.62 -13.64 -12.89
CA TYR A 41 7.05 -13.14 -11.59
C TYR A 41 8.46 -12.57 -11.67
N SER A 42 8.65 -11.39 -11.08
CA SER A 42 9.90 -10.63 -11.21
C SER A 42 10.38 -10.03 -9.88
N ILE A 43 11.56 -9.40 -9.93
CA ILE A 43 12.08 -8.61 -8.80
C ILE A 43 11.17 -7.43 -8.43
N ALA A 44 10.34 -6.94 -9.36
CA ALA A 44 9.39 -5.87 -9.08
C ALA A 44 8.31 -6.36 -8.11
N ASP A 45 7.81 -7.57 -8.32
CA ASP A 45 6.82 -8.20 -7.46
C ASP A 45 7.35 -8.43 -6.04
N MET A 46 8.60 -8.93 -5.92
CA MET A 46 9.27 -9.08 -4.64
C MET A 46 9.33 -7.76 -3.86
N ALA A 47 9.76 -6.68 -4.53
CA ALA A 47 9.93 -5.37 -3.91
C ALA A 47 8.59 -4.75 -3.48
N ILE A 48 7.57 -4.86 -4.34
CA ILE A 48 6.24 -4.31 -4.08
C ILE A 48 5.53 -5.11 -3.00
N TRP A 49 5.55 -6.44 -3.08
CA TRP A 49 4.85 -7.31 -2.14
C TRP A 49 5.37 -7.19 -0.70
N ALA A 50 6.68 -6.99 -0.54
CA ALA A 50 7.30 -6.76 0.77
C ALA A 50 6.72 -5.53 1.51
N TRP A 51 6.20 -4.55 0.76
CA TRP A 51 5.54 -3.36 1.31
C TRP A 51 4.02 -3.43 1.23
N TYR A 52 3.46 -3.39 0.02
CA TYR A 52 2.02 -3.27 -0.20
C TYR A 52 1.29 -4.57 0.11
N GLY A 53 1.90 -5.73 -0.19
CA GLY A 53 1.35 -7.03 0.21
C GLY A 53 1.25 -7.15 1.73
N GLN A 54 2.30 -6.77 2.46
CA GLN A 54 2.26 -6.77 3.93
C GLN A 54 1.29 -5.71 4.49
N LEU A 55 1.15 -4.56 3.82
CA LEU A 55 0.22 -3.50 4.20
C LEU A 55 -1.23 -3.96 4.14
N VAL A 56 -1.66 -4.51 3.00
CA VAL A 56 -3.05 -4.98 2.80
C VAL A 56 -3.39 -6.20 3.66
N LEU A 57 -2.39 -7.04 3.95
CA LEU A 57 -2.53 -8.14 4.91
C LEU A 57 -2.54 -7.67 6.38
N GLY A 58 -2.47 -6.37 6.64
CA GLY A 58 -2.51 -5.79 7.98
C GLY A 58 -1.27 -6.07 8.83
N ARG A 59 -0.18 -6.56 8.23
CA ARG A 59 1.04 -6.97 8.93
C ARG A 59 1.97 -5.79 9.26
N LEU A 60 1.73 -4.62 8.66
CA LEU A 60 2.47 -3.40 8.95
C LEU A 60 1.72 -2.55 9.99
N TYR A 61 2.27 -2.47 11.21
CA TYR A 61 2.04 -1.42 12.22
C TYR A 61 0.58 -0.96 12.45
N SER A 62 -0.41 -1.87 12.41
CA SER A 62 -1.84 -1.51 12.49
C SER A 62 -2.25 -0.41 11.47
N ALA A 63 -1.47 -0.21 10.40
CA ALA A 63 -1.67 0.84 9.41
C ALA A 63 -2.96 0.64 8.60
N ALA A 64 -3.44 -0.61 8.50
CA ALA A 64 -4.73 -0.96 7.91
C ALA A 64 -5.90 -0.18 8.54
N LYS A 65 -5.81 0.17 9.83
CA LYS A 65 -6.86 0.90 10.56
C LYS A 65 -7.03 2.36 10.13
N PHE A 66 -6.05 2.94 9.42
CA PHE A 66 -6.12 4.31 8.88
C PHE A 66 -6.45 4.36 7.39
N LEU A 67 -6.15 3.29 6.66
CA LEU A 67 -6.30 3.26 5.20
C LEU A 67 -7.67 2.73 4.74
N ASP A 68 -8.50 2.24 5.66
CA ASP A 68 -9.82 1.66 5.36
C ASP A 68 -9.74 0.62 4.24
N VAL A 69 -8.80 -0.32 4.38
CA VAL A 69 -8.53 -1.36 3.39
C VAL A 69 -9.49 -2.55 3.52
N GLY A 70 -10.59 -2.36 4.25
CA GLY A 70 -11.60 -3.37 4.51
C GLY A 70 -12.92 -2.98 3.86
N SER A 71 -13.34 -3.82 2.90
CA SER A 71 -14.61 -3.84 2.14
C SER A 71 -14.90 -2.69 1.18
#